data_AF-A0A3S3RGV2-F1
#
_entry.id   AF-A0A3S3RGV2-F1
#
_cell.length_a   1.000
_cell.length_b   1.000
_cell.length_c   1.000
_cell.angle_alpha   90.00
_cell.angle_beta   90.00
_cell.angle_gamma   90.00
#
_symmetry.space_group_name_H-M   'P 1'
#
loop_
_entity.id
_entity.type
_entity.pdbx_description
1 polymer ?
#
loop_
_entity_poly.entity_id
_entity_poly.type
_entity_poly.pdbx_seq_one_letter_code
_entity_poly.pdbx_strand_id
1 'polypeptide(L)'
;MEVELLDSLLVLFNPWSKDHGVYMENSNFLNNYILNEEGNILGGTFSKKRLIPWHYSQPSLIPAMKLFLSWLPLTPEQRADPVLMAREVTSMVNNNGQNNSVLVGRWDGNYGDYRASDGHLIKANRPSYWDGSAEILERFLSDPKNPVLYGQCWVFAGLSNTIFRFLGILSRAVTAYDSDDDNMPFDLYLSQYIPNAKVKHKRMIEEIQWNFHVWNEIWMKRPDLGTNKYDGWQATDATPQVLINKIHNVGPVPVKAILNADLNLKKYWEDAIFVYAEVNADVKLYDSNGFLRFIDKT
;
A
#
# COMPACT_ATOMS: atom_id res chain seq x y z
N MET A 1 -25.53 9.73 40.95
CA MET A 1 -24.75 8.68 40.26
C MET A 1 -24.32 9.31 38.96
N GLU A 2 -23.18 10.00 38.99
CA GLU A 2 -22.59 10.59 37.79
C GLU A 2 -22.10 9.42 36.93
N VAL A 3 -22.69 9.28 35.74
CA VAL A 3 -22.14 8.41 34.72
C VAL A 3 -20.95 9.17 34.17
N GLU A 4 -19.76 8.81 34.64
CA GLU A 4 -18.50 9.22 34.03
C GLU A 4 -18.49 8.61 32.62
N LEU A 5 -18.90 9.40 31.63
CA LEU A 5 -18.79 9.03 30.22
C LEU A 5 -17.32 8.78 29.95
N LEU A 6 -16.95 7.54 29.61
CA LEU A 6 -15.60 7.22 29.13
C LEU A 6 -15.26 8.19 28.00
N ASP A 7 -14.27 9.05 28.22
CA ASP A 7 -13.90 10.17 27.35
C ASP A 7 -13.58 9.79 25.89
N SER A 8 -13.52 8.49 25.55
CA SER A 8 -13.86 7.94 24.22
C SER A 8 -13.57 6.44 24.14
N LEU A 9 -14.62 5.63 23.93
CA LEU A 9 -14.49 4.22 23.58
C LEU A 9 -14.07 4.07 22.11
N LEU A 10 -12.99 3.32 21.85
CA LEU A 10 -12.61 2.90 20.50
C LEU A 10 -12.87 1.41 20.34
N VAL A 11 -13.68 1.04 19.37
CA VAL A 11 -13.97 -0.36 19.02
C VAL A 11 -13.17 -0.70 17.76
N LEU A 12 -12.39 -1.77 17.84
CA LEU A 12 -11.51 -2.25 16.78
C LEU A 12 -12.02 -3.60 16.23
N PHE A 13 -11.47 -4.04 15.11
CA PHE A 13 -11.69 -5.38 14.61
C PHE A 13 -11.13 -6.43 15.58
N ASN A 14 -11.81 -7.57 15.68
CA ASN A 14 -11.41 -8.63 16.62
C ASN A 14 -10.95 -9.90 15.88
N PRO A 15 -9.64 -10.08 15.66
CA PRO A 15 -9.12 -11.26 14.97
C PRO A 15 -9.10 -12.54 15.83
N TRP A 16 -9.43 -12.45 17.14
CA TRP A 16 -9.59 -13.62 18.02
C TRP A 16 -11.01 -14.20 18.00
N SER A 17 -12.00 -13.45 17.50
CA SER A 17 -13.40 -13.89 17.45
C SER A 17 -13.70 -14.67 16.18
N LYS A 18 -14.14 -15.94 16.30
CA LYS A 18 -14.46 -16.84 15.18
C LYS A 18 -15.55 -16.30 14.24
N ASP A 19 -16.46 -15.52 14.80
CA ASP A 19 -17.58 -14.93 14.07
C ASP A 19 -17.17 -13.69 13.28
N HIS A 20 -15.96 -13.16 13.52
CA HIS A 20 -15.48 -11.97 12.85
C HIS A 20 -14.94 -12.25 11.44
N GLY A 21 -15.13 -11.29 10.54
CA GLY A 21 -14.56 -11.30 9.18
C GLY A 21 -13.03 -11.30 9.11
N VAL A 22 -12.32 -11.01 10.20
CA VAL A 22 -10.84 -10.98 10.25
C VAL A 22 -10.26 -12.06 11.17
N TYR A 23 -11.07 -13.07 11.52
CA TYR A 23 -10.67 -14.14 12.41
C TYR A 23 -9.40 -14.86 11.92
N MET A 24 -8.45 -15.07 12.82
CA MET A 24 -7.25 -15.87 12.59
C MET A 24 -7.10 -16.93 13.69
N GLU A 25 -7.14 -18.20 13.31
CA GLU A 25 -6.94 -19.32 14.25
C GLU A 25 -5.48 -19.45 14.69
N ASN A 26 -4.53 -19.08 13.83
CA ASN A 26 -3.11 -19.22 14.10
C ASN A 26 -2.59 -18.13 15.06
N SER A 27 -2.31 -18.51 16.29
CA SER A 27 -1.78 -17.62 17.33
C SER A 27 -0.42 -17.00 16.96
N ASN A 28 0.43 -17.69 16.20
CA ASN A 28 1.69 -17.12 15.74
C ASN A 28 1.44 -16.00 14.71
N PHE A 29 0.40 -16.11 13.87
CA PHE A 29 0.03 -15.02 12.97
C PHE A 29 -0.57 -13.84 13.71
N LEU A 30 -1.36 -14.07 14.75
CA LEU A 30 -1.84 -13.01 15.64
C LEU A 30 -0.67 -12.27 16.32
N ASN A 31 0.30 -13.01 16.86
CA ASN A 31 1.48 -12.42 17.48
C ASN A 31 2.31 -11.61 16.48
N ASN A 32 2.59 -12.15 15.29
CA ASN A 32 3.48 -11.50 14.32
C ASN A 32 2.82 -10.40 13.48
N TYR A 33 1.51 -10.48 13.24
CA TYR A 33 0.80 -9.61 12.30
C TYR A 33 -0.27 -8.73 12.94
N ILE A 34 -0.42 -8.76 14.27
CA ILE A 34 -1.20 -7.79 15.06
C ILE A 34 -0.35 -7.20 16.18
N LEU A 35 0.21 -8.07 17.05
CA LEU A 35 0.81 -7.62 18.30
C LEU A 35 2.26 -7.15 18.15
N ASN A 36 2.99 -7.68 17.18
CA ASN A 36 4.38 -7.28 16.96
C ASN A 36 4.44 -5.82 16.47
N GLU A 37 5.17 -4.99 17.21
CA GLU A 37 5.35 -3.56 16.94
C GLU A 37 6.63 -3.28 16.15
N GLU A 38 7.42 -4.31 15.85
CA GLU A 38 8.66 -4.20 15.08
C GLU A 38 8.65 -5.16 13.89
N GLY A 39 9.26 -4.73 12.79
CA GLY A 39 9.34 -5.51 11.57
C GLY A 39 10.59 -5.22 10.77
N ASN A 40 10.77 -6.00 9.73
CA ASN A 40 11.78 -5.75 8.72
C ASN A 40 11.11 -5.76 7.36
N ILE A 41 11.31 -4.68 6.59
CA ILE A 41 10.90 -4.59 5.20
C ILE A 41 12.10 -4.95 4.34
N LEU A 42 11.89 -5.84 3.37
CA LEU A 42 12.94 -6.20 2.42
C LEU A 42 13.03 -5.13 1.33
N GLY A 43 14.25 -4.71 1.01
CA GLY A 43 14.54 -3.86 -0.13
C GLY A 43 15.87 -4.26 -0.78
N GLY A 44 16.47 -3.34 -1.53
CA GLY A 44 17.72 -3.60 -2.26
C GLY A 44 17.45 -4.23 -3.62
N THR A 45 18.22 -5.22 -4.02
CA THR A 45 17.99 -5.99 -5.25
C THR A 45 17.80 -7.47 -4.92
N PHE A 46 17.31 -8.27 -5.88
CA PHE A 46 17.16 -9.71 -5.69
C PHE A 46 18.48 -10.38 -5.23
N SER A 47 19.61 -9.97 -5.83
CA SER A 47 20.95 -10.49 -5.52
C SER A 47 21.58 -9.90 -4.26
N LYS A 48 21.19 -8.68 -3.85
CA LYS A 48 21.71 -8.00 -2.67
C LYS A 48 20.57 -7.42 -1.85
N LYS A 49 19.89 -8.31 -1.14
CA LYS A 49 18.77 -7.98 -0.25
C LYS A 49 19.25 -7.10 0.90
N ARG A 50 18.47 -6.08 1.22
CA ARG A 50 18.67 -5.18 2.36
C ARG A 50 17.48 -5.28 3.29
N LEU A 51 17.73 -5.39 4.58
CA LEU A 51 16.70 -5.24 5.60
C LEU A 51 16.56 -3.77 5.96
N ILE A 52 15.33 -3.29 5.97
CA ILE A 52 14.93 -1.96 6.44
C ILE A 52 14.13 -2.20 7.72
N PRO A 53 14.72 -2.03 8.91
CA PRO A 53 13.99 -2.10 10.16
C PRO A 53 12.83 -1.09 10.16
N TRP A 54 11.70 -1.49 10.75
CA TRP A 54 10.53 -0.64 10.83
C TRP A 54 9.84 -0.77 12.18
N HIS A 55 9.69 0.34 12.89
CA HIS A 55 8.95 0.45 14.15
C HIS A 55 7.50 0.87 13.86
N TYR A 56 6.57 -0.07 14.01
CA TYR A 56 5.15 0.16 13.76
C TYR A 56 4.48 0.94 14.89
N SER A 57 4.81 0.62 16.15
CA SER A 57 4.37 1.31 17.38
C SER A 57 2.85 1.52 17.49
N GLN A 58 2.04 0.64 16.89
CA GLN A 58 0.61 0.86 16.73
C GLN A 58 -0.15 1.22 18.03
N PRO A 59 0.06 0.60 19.20
CA PRO A 59 -0.76 0.86 20.39
C PRO A 59 -0.66 2.30 20.92
N SER A 60 0.46 3.01 20.69
CA SER A 60 0.66 4.37 21.20
C SER A 60 0.00 5.47 20.34
N LEU A 61 -0.55 5.11 19.17
CA LEU A 61 -0.97 6.06 18.13
C LEU A 61 -2.46 6.45 18.19
N ILE A 62 -3.15 6.16 19.30
CA ILE A 62 -4.59 6.38 19.45
C ILE A 62 -5.05 7.79 19.01
N PRO A 63 -4.40 8.91 19.41
CA PRO A 63 -4.85 10.24 18.99
C PRO A 63 -4.76 10.46 17.48
N ALA A 64 -3.65 10.07 16.86
CA ALA A 64 -3.46 10.16 15.41
C ALA A 64 -4.46 9.28 14.66
N MET A 65 -4.73 8.08 15.18
CA MET A 65 -5.68 7.15 14.60
C MET A 65 -7.13 7.63 14.70
N LYS A 66 -7.50 8.36 15.77
CA LYS A 66 -8.83 9.01 15.86
C LYS A 66 -9.01 10.07 14.78
N LEU A 67 -7.98 10.88 14.52
CA LEU A 67 -7.99 11.83 13.41
C LEU A 67 -8.06 11.12 12.06
N PHE A 68 -7.24 10.09 11.85
CA PHE A 68 -7.26 9.30 10.62
C PHE A 68 -8.66 8.72 10.35
N LEU A 69 -9.28 8.11 11.37
CA LEU A 69 -10.64 7.57 11.29
C LEU A 69 -11.71 8.64 11.07
N SER A 70 -11.51 9.89 11.50
CA SER A 70 -12.47 10.97 11.25
C SER A 70 -12.44 11.45 9.79
N TRP A 71 -11.34 11.18 9.09
CA TRP A 71 -11.19 11.53 7.68
C TRP A 71 -11.73 10.48 6.72
N LEU A 72 -11.94 9.24 7.17
CA LEU A 72 -12.48 8.18 6.31
C LEU A 72 -13.91 8.53 5.88
N PRO A 73 -14.22 8.49 4.56
CA PRO A 73 -15.55 8.81 4.02
C PRO A 73 -16.54 7.65 4.20
N LEU A 74 -16.53 7.00 5.36
CA LEU A 74 -17.33 5.83 5.71
C LEU A 74 -18.24 6.14 6.90
N THR A 75 -19.50 5.72 6.80
CA THR A 75 -20.43 5.71 7.95
C THR A 75 -19.94 4.73 9.03
N PRO A 76 -20.38 4.87 10.30
CA PRO A 76 -20.05 3.91 11.34
C PRO A 76 -20.33 2.45 10.97
N GLU A 77 -21.40 2.16 10.25
CA GLU A 77 -21.78 0.82 9.80
C GLU A 77 -20.81 0.31 8.72
N GLN A 78 -20.43 1.16 7.77
CA GLN A 78 -19.48 0.80 6.73
C GLN A 78 -18.07 0.51 7.29
N ARG A 79 -17.70 1.14 8.41
CA ARG A 79 -16.42 0.87 9.09
C ARG A 79 -16.34 -0.52 9.72
N ALA A 80 -17.47 -1.22 9.88
CA ALA A 80 -17.49 -2.61 10.32
C ALA A 80 -17.16 -3.60 9.18
N ASP A 81 -17.08 -3.15 7.93
CA ASP A 81 -16.68 -3.97 6.79
C ASP A 81 -15.15 -3.86 6.57
N PRO A 82 -14.37 -4.94 6.79
CA PRO A 82 -12.93 -4.92 6.59
C PRO A 82 -12.53 -4.67 5.12
N VAL A 83 -13.39 -4.99 4.16
CA VAL A 83 -13.14 -4.79 2.73
C VAL A 83 -13.21 -3.29 2.39
N LEU A 84 -14.25 -2.59 2.88
CA LEU A 84 -14.37 -1.14 2.70
C LEU A 84 -13.28 -0.40 3.46
N MET A 85 -13.02 -0.79 4.71
CA MET A 85 -11.93 -0.22 5.51
C MET A 85 -10.58 -0.36 4.82
N ALA A 86 -10.27 -1.52 4.23
CA ALA A 86 -9.02 -1.72 3.51
C ALA A 86 -8.84 -0.78 2.33
N ARG A 87 -9.89 -0.60 1.53
CA ARG A 87 -9.84 0.29 0.38
C ARG A 87 -9.66 1.76 0.81
N GLU A 88 -10.37 2.20 1.85
CA GLU A 88 -10.24 3.59 2.31
C GLU A 88 -8.92 3.84 3.06
N VAL A 89 -8.39 2.86 3.78
CA VAL A 89 -7.07 2.98 4.42
C VAL A 89 -5.98 3.20 3.38
N THR A 90 -5.92 2.36 2.34
CA THR A 90 -4.91 2.50 1.28
C THR A 90 -5.11 3.80 0.51
N SER A 91 -6.37 4.20 0.30
CA SER A 91 -6.72 5.46 -0.33
C SER A 91 -6.27 6.69 0.46
N MET A 92 -6.26 6.62 1.79
CA MET A 92 -5.98 7.78 2.64
C MET A 92 -4.50 7.96 2.98
N VAL A 93 -3.76 6.85 2.99
CA VAL A 93 -2.32 6.85 3.24
C VAL A 93 -1.57 7.70 2.19
N ASN A 94 -2.06 7.73 0.95
CA ASN A 94 -1.44 8.40 -0.17
C ASN A 94 -2.48 9.23 -0.94
N ASN A 95 -2.07 10.36 -1.52
CA ASN A 95 -2.99 11.34 -2.11
C ASN A 95 -3.73 10.81 -3.35
N ASN A 96 -5.07 10.81 -3.27
CA ASN A 96 -6.02 10.39 -4.31
C ASN A 96 -6.84 11.53 -4.93
N GLY A 97 -6.28 12.75 -5.00
CA GLY A 97 -6.97 13.88 -5.63
C GLY A 97 -8.13 14.44 -4.79
N GLN A 98 -8.25 14.01 -3.53
CA GLN A 98 -8.98 14.73 -2.49
C GLN A 98 -7.94 15.39 -1.60
N ASN A 99 -8.16 16.63 -1.16
CA ASN A 99 -7.15 17.50 -0.53
C ASN A 99 -6.53 16.98 0.79
N ASN A 100 -6.79 15.73 1.20
CA ASN A 100 -6.44 15.15 2.48
C ASN A 100 -5.74 13.79 2.27
N SER A 101 -4.45 13.70 2.57
CA SER A 101 -3.70 12.43 2.62
C SER A 101 -2.68 12.49 3.75
N VAL A 102 -2.25 11.33 4.25
CA VAL A 102 -1.27 11.29 5.34
C VAL A 102 0.14 11.62 4.82
N LEU A 103 0.53 11.04 3.68
CA LEU A 103 1.92 11.07 3.19
C LEU A 103 1.96 11.34 1.68
N VAL A 104 2.90 12.18 1.25
CA VAL A 104 3.16 12.46 -0.17
C VAL A 104 4.35 11.66 -0.67
N GLY A 105 4.16 10.99 -1.82
CA GLY A 105 5.22 10.24 -2.49
C GLY A 105 6.15 11.14 -3.30
N ARG A 106 7.45 10.80 -3.36
CA ARG A 106 8.42 11.51 -4.23
C ARG A 106 9.58 10.63 -4.67
N TRP A 107 9.94 10.70 -5.95
CA TRP A 107 10.96 9.85 -6.59
C TRP A 107 12.00 10.59 -7.42
N ASP A 108 11.89 11.91 -7.55
CA ASP A 108 12.80 12.74 -8.37
C ASP A 108 14.15 13.05 -7.70
N GLY A 109 14.38 12.54 -6.48
CA GLY A 109 15.59 12.79 -5.69
C GLY A 109 15.64 14.14 -4.95
N ASN A 110 14.64 15.01 -5.10
CA ASN A 110 14.63 16.36 -4.55
C ASN A 110 13.72 16.48 -3.32
N TYR A 111 14.23 16.12 -2.15
CA TYR A 111 13.41 16.07 -0.91
C TYR A 111 13.44 17.38 -0.12
N GLY A 112 13.05 18.48 -0.77
CA GLY A 112 13.03 19.81 -0.15
C GLY A 112 11.77 20.09 0.68
N ASP A 113 11.92 20.94 1.68
CA ASP A 113 10.81 21.46 2.50
C ASP A 113 9.76 22.18 1.64
N TYR A 114 8.53 22.26 2.15
CA TYR A 114 7.43 22.95 1.49
C TYR A 114 6.88 24.08 2.38
N ARG A 115 6.43 25.18 1.79
CA ARG A 115 5.80 26.29 2.52
C ARG A 115 4.28 26.14 2.44
N ALA A 116 3.64 25.95 3.59
CA ALA A 116 2.19 25.86 3.70
C ALA A 116 1.49 27.18 3.30
N SER A 117 0.18 27.12 3.07
CA SER A 117 -0.61 28.28 2.63
C SER A 117 -0.65 29.43 3.65
N ASP A 118 -0.51 29.13 4.93
CA ASP A 118 -0.42 30.11 6.03
C ASP A 118 1.02 30.61 6.28
N GLY A 119 1.99 30.13 5.49
CA GLY A 119 3.38 30.58 5.50
C GLY A 119 4.31 29.85 6.45
N HIS A 120 3.86 28.86 7.23
CA HIS A 120 4.80 28.04 8.00
C HIS A 120 5.52 27.01 7.10
N LEU A 121 6.67 26.50 7.56
CA LEU A 121 7.49 25.54 6.82
C LEU A 121 7.14 24.11 7.25
N ILE A 122 6.77 23.28 6.29
CA ILE A 122 6.59 21.83 6.45
C ILE A 122 7.94 21.18 6.19
N LYS A 123 8.53 20.62 7.24
CA LYS A 123 9.82 19.94 7.16
C LYS A 123 9.68 18.65 6.37
N ALA A 124 10.46 18.53 5.32
CA ALA A 124 10.57 17.32 4.53
C ALA A 124 11.67 16.40 5.06
N ASN A 125 11.44 15.11 4.86
CA ASN A 125 12.45 14.08 5.02
C ASN A 125 12.55 13.28 3.73
N ARG A 126 13.77 12.89 3.37
CA ARG A 126 13.97 11.90 2.30
C ARG A 126 13.31 10.57 2.71
N PRO A 127 12.76 9.78 1.79
CA PRO A 127 12.09 8.51 2.09
C PRO A 127 12.93 7.52 2.92
N SER A 128 14.26 7.56 2.76
CA SER A 128 15.19 6.71 3.52
C SER A 128 15.50 7.20 4.95
N TYR A 129 14.88 8.29 5.39
CA TYR A 129 14.97 8.79 6.77
C TYR A 129 14.10 7.98 7.71
N TRP A 130 12.91 7.57 7.25
CA TRP A 130 11.92 6.90 8.08
C TRP A 130 12.38 5.49 8.43
N ASP A 131 12.32 5.19 9.72
CA ASP A 131 12.53 3.87 10.33
C ASP A 131 11.28 3.39 11.09
N GLY A 132 10.16 4.10 10.96
CA GLY A 132 8.92 3.79 11.67
C GLY A 132 7.76 4.70 11.29
N SER A 133 6.57 4.36 11.78
CA SER A 133 5.32 5.06 11.43
C SER A 133 4.88 6.08 12.47
N ALA A 134 5.40 6.01 13.69
CA ALA A 134 4.98 6.88 14.79
C ALA A 134 5.18 8.37 14.46
N GLU A 135 6.39 8.75 14.05
CA GLU A 135 6.70 10.15 13.72
C GLU A 135 5.85 10.66 12.54
N ILE A 136 5.57 9.81 11.56
CA ILE A 136 4.69 10.17 10.42
C ILE A 136 3.29 10.49 10.94
N LEU A 137 2.71 9.62 11.78
CA LEU A 137 1.36 9.80 12.31
C LEU A 137 1.26 10.93 13.36
N GLU A 138 2.32 11.20 14.10
CA GLU A 138 2.41 12.33 15.02
C GLU A 138 2.47 13.66 14.25
N ARG A 139 3.27 13.74 13.18
CA ARG A 139 3.31 14.91 12.30
C ARG A 139 1.95 15.16 11.65
N PHE A 140 1.31 14.10 11.15
CA PHE A 140 -0.06 14.12 10.63
C PHE A 140 -1.07 14.68 11.64
N LEU A 141 -0.99 14.25 12.89
CA LEU A 141 -1.85 14.76 13.96
C LEU A 141 -1.57 16.24 14.28
N SER A 142 -0.31 16.65 14.22
CA SER A 142 0.12 18.01 14.58
C SER A 142 -0.24 19.06 13.53
N ASP A 143 -0.25 18.67 12.26
CA ASP A 143 -0.60 19.54 11.13
C ASP A 143 -1.56 18.84 10.16
N PRO A 144 -2.83 18.66 10.55
CA PRO A 144 -3.81 17.95 9.74
C PRO A 144 -4.15 18.67 8.43
N LYS A 145 -3.69 19.90 8.20
CA LYS A 145 -3.98 20.61 6.94
C LYS A 145 -2.97 20.31 5.86
N ASN A 146 -1.82 19.73 6.21
CA ASN A 146 -0.75 19.47 5.27
C ASN A 146 -0.23 18.03 5.42
N PRO A 147 0.02 17.34 4.30
CA PRO A 147 0.52 15.98 4.36
C PRO A 147 1.99 15.94 4.80
N VAL A 148 2.41 14.79 5.35
CA VAL A 148 3.81 14.52 5.66
C VAL A 148 4.61 14.32 4.37
N LEU A 149 5.86 14.80 4.36
CA LEU A 149 6.76 14.77 3.20
C LEU A 149 8.05 14.02 3.57
N TYR A 150 8.57 13.04 2.84
CA TYR A 150 8.04 12.31 1.68
C TYR A 150 8.14 10.80 1.90
N GLY A 151 7.36 10.03 1.13
CA GLY A 151 7.37 8.56 1.12
C GLY A 151 7.79 7.95 -0.22
N GLN A 152 8.11 6.66 -0.17
CA GLN A 152 8.17 5.74 -1.31
C GLN A 152 7.48 4.43 -0.91
N CYS A 153 7.42 3.43 -1.80
CA CYS A 153 6.64 2.20 -1.60
C CYS A 153 6.81 1.56 -0.20
N TRP A 154 8.04 1.36 0.29
CA TRP A 154 8.26 0.77 1.62
C TRP A 154 7.77 1.66 2.78
N VAL A 155 7.76 2.99 2.62
CA VAL A 155 7.24 3.93 3.62
C VAL A 155 5.72 3.86 3.64
N PHE A 156 5.07 3.81 2.47
CA PHE A 156 3.62 3.61 2.35
C PHE A 156 3.19 2.26 2.91
N ALA A 157 3.93 1.20 2.60
CA ALA A 157 3.67 -0.13 3.11
C ALA A 157 3.88 -0.21 4.62
N GLY A 158 4.93 0.42 5.16
CA GLY A 158 5.20 0.51 6.59
C GLY A 158 4.06 1.23 7.34
N LEU A 159 3.66 2.41 6.85
CA LEU A 159 2.55 3.20 7.39
C LEU A 159 1.20 2.45 7.32
N SER A 160 0.87 1.86 6.18
CA SER A 160 -0.36 1.08 6.01
C SER A 160 -0.37 -0.14 6.93
N ASN A 161 0.77 -0.81 7.10
CA ASN A 161 0.91 -1.95 8.01
C ASN A 161 0.61 -1.54 9.46
N THR A 162 1.14 -0.40 9.92
CA THR A 162 0.81 0.15 11.25
C THR A 162 -0.67 0.41 11.41
N ILE A 163 -1.30 1.06 10.41
CA ILE A 163 -2.73 1.40 10.46
C ILE A 163 -3.58 0.12 10.50
N PHE A 164 -3.32 -0.86 9.66
CA PHE A 164 -4.07 -2.12 9.67
C PHE A 164 -3.93 -2.87 10.99
N ARG A 165 -2.72 -2.98 11.51
CA ARG A 165 -2.47 -3.62 12.81
C ARG A 165 -3.18 -2.90 13.94
N PHE A 166 -3.15 -1.56 13.94
CA PHE A 166 -3.90 -0.75 14.89
C PHE A 166 -5.39 -1.06 14.84
N LEU A 167 -5.96 -1.20 13.64
CA LEU A 167 -7.38 -1.48 13.45
C LEU A 167 -7.78 -2.90 13.87
N GLY A 168 -6.82 -3.79 14.17
CA GLY A 168 -7.09 -5.20 14.46
C GLY A 168 -7.19 -6.08 13.19
N ILE A 169 -6.72 -5.59 12.05
CA ILE A 169 -6.62 -6.35 10.79
C ILE A 169 -5.19 -6.87 10.68
N LEU A 170 -5.02 -8.19 10.50
CA LEU A 170 -3.68 -8.76 10.36
C LEU A 170 -3.05 -8.21 9.09
N SER A 171 -1.83 -7.70 9.20
CA SER A 171 -1.11 -7.10 8.07
C SER A 171 0.37 -7.45 8.08
N ARG A 172 0.91 -7.67 6.89
CA ARG A 172 2.34 -7.84 6.63
C ARG A 172 2.75 -7.05 5.39
N ALA A 173 3.93 -6.43 5.42
CA ALA A 173 4.56 -5.88 4.23
C ALA A 173 5.20 -7.03 3.40
N VAL A 174 5.01 -6.99 2.09
CA VAL A 174 5.54 -7.96 1.13
C VAL A 174 6.37 -7.22 0.11
N THR A 175 7.55 -7.77 -0.21
CA THR A 175 8.47 -7.21 -1.20
C THR A 175 8.49 -8.10 -2.43
N ALA A 176 8.16 -7.53 -3.59
CA ALA A 176 8.47 -8.12 -4.88
C ALA A 176 9.78 -7.52 -5.41
N TYR A 177 10.71 -8.39 -5.79
CA TYR A 177 11.91 -7.98 -6.52
C TYR A 177 11.62 -8.05 -8.00
N ASP A 178 12.30 -7.21 -8.79
CA ASP A 178 12.11 -7.15 -10.24
C ASP A 178 10.65 -6.84 -10.63
N SER A 179 9.95 -6.12 -9.75
CA SER A 179 8.56 -5.67 -9.90
C SER A 179 8.46 -4.65 -11.01
N ASP A 180 7.50 -4.87 -11.90
CA ASP A 180 7.29 -4.03 -13.07
C ASP A 180 6.35 -2.87 -12.70
N ASP A 181 6.82 -1.62 -12.85
CA ASP A 181 5.93 -0.45 -12.90
C ASP A 181 5.37 -0.40 -14.31
N ASP A 182 4.14 -0.86 -14.47
CA ASP A 182 3.44 -0.56 -15.70
C ASP A 182 2.87 0.85 -15.58
N ASN A 183 3.46 1.80 -16.33
CA ASN A 183 2.91 3.16 -16.45
C ASN A 183 1.55 3.17 -17.19
N MET A 184 1.12 2.03 -17.74
CA MET A 184 -0.21 1.83 -18.31
C MET A 184 -1.02 0.88 -17.42
N PRO A 185 -2.27 1.19 -17.07
CA PRO A 185 -3.10 0.17 -16.45
C PRO A 185 -3.37 -0.93 -17.48
N PHE A 186 -3.19 -2.19 -17.07
CA PHE A 186 -3.62 -3.40 -17.78
C PHE A 186 -2.70 -3.96 -18.89
N ASP A 187 -1.45 -3.55 -19.02
CA ASP A 187 -0.51 -4.32 -19.85
C ASP A 187 0.02 -5.51 -19.03
N LEU A 188 -0.07 -6.71 -19.59
CA LEU A 188 0.61 -7.89 -19.03
C LEU A 188 2.06 -7.96 -19.52
N TYR A 189 2.55 -6.86 -20.10
CA TYR A 189 3.84 -6.79 -20.73
C TYR A 189 4.55 -5.49 -20.35
N LEU A 190 5.77 -5.60 -19.84
CA LEU A 190 6.68 -4.47 -19.69
C LEU A 190 7.44 -4.25 -21.00
N SER A 191 7.34 -3.06 -21.60
CA SER A 191 8.07 -2.71 -22.82
C SER A 191 9.41 -2.05 -22.49
N GLN A 192 10.51 -2.79 -22.69
CA GLN A 192 11.88 -2.27 -22.51
C GLN A 192 12.56 -2.04 -23.86
N TYR A 193 13.14 -0.84 -24.05
CA TYR A 193 13.91 -0.50 -25.24
C TYR A 193 15.41 -0.63 -24.94
N ILE A 194 16.15 -1.38 -25.78
CA ILE A 194 17.61 -1.47 -25.70
C ILE A 194 18.20 -0.42 -26.66
N PRO A 195 18.82 0.66 -26.17
CA PRO A 195 19.41 1.66 -27.04
C PRO A 195 20.66 1.07 -27.70
N ASN A 196 20.60 0.79 -29.01
CA ASN A 196 21.82 0.86 -29.82
C ASN A 196 22.33 2.30 -29.73
N ALA A 197 23.61 2.48 -29.38
CA ALA A 197 24.25 3.70 -28.86
C ALA A 197 24.19 5.00 -29.72
N LYS A 198 23.21 5.17 -30.62
CA LYS A 198 23.13 6.32 -31.55
C LYS A 198 21.74 6.90 -31.81
N VAL A 199 20.66 6.48 -31.14
CA VAL A 199 19.33 7.08 -31.39
C VAL A 199 18.61 7.46 -30.09
N LYS A 200 18.46 8.77 -29.86
CA LYS A 200 17.50 9.31 -28.88
C LYS A 200 16.09 9.25 -29.50
N HIS A 201 15.36 8.17 -29.29
CA HIS A 201 13.92 8.18 -29.58
C HIS A 201 13.17 8.88 -28.46
N LYS A 202 12.49 9.96 -28.82
CA LYS A 202 11.89 10.94 -27.90
C LYS A 202 10.47 10.54 -27.44
N ARG A 203 10.04 9.29 -27.67
CA ARG A 203 8.62 8.89 -27.60
C ARG A 203 8.32 7.43 -27.22
N MET A 204 9.28 6.66 -26.72
CA MET A 204 8.95 5.44 -25.96
C MET A 204 9.04 5.81 -24.49
N ILE A 205 7.95 5.62 -23.75
CA ILE A 205 7.94 5.71 -22.29
C ILE A 205 8.86 4.56 -21.86
N GLU A 206 10.04 4.86 -21.32
CA GLU A 206 10.83 3.84 -20.64
C GLU A 206 10.04 3.48 -19.38
N GLU A 207 9.31 2.36 -19.43
CA GLU A 207 8.72 1.75 -18.24
C GLU A 207 9.88 1.26 -17.36
N ILE A 208 9.96 1.77 -16.14
CA ILE A 208 11.11 1.54 -15.26
C ILE A 208 10.78 0.31 -14.42
N GLN A 209 11.52 -0.77 -14.64
CA GLN A 209 11.52 -1.89 -13.71
C GLN A 209 12.05 -1.42 -12.35
N TRP A 210 11.27 -1.56 -11.28
CA TRP A 210 11.76 -1.26 -9.94
C TRP A 210 12.70 -2.37 -9.50
N ASN A 211 13.81 -1.99 -8.86
CA ASN A 211 14.68 -2.96 -8.19
C ASN A 211 13.90 -3.80 -7.16
N PHE A 212 12.90 -3.18 -6.54
CA PHE A 212 11.90 -3.83 -5.69
C PHE A 212 10.69 -2.90 -5.52
N HIS A 213 9.54 -3.49 -5.29
CA HIS A 213 8.32 -2.81 -4.85
C HIS A 213 7.81 -3.46 -3.56
N VAL A 214 7.09 -2.68 -2.75
CA VAL A 214 6.55 -3.13 -1.46
C VAL A 214 5.09 -2.72 -1.32
N TRP A 215 4.24 -3.69 -1.04
CA TRP A 215 2.82 -3.51 -0.71
C TRP A 215 2.47 -4.24 0.59
N ASN A 216 1.20 -4.28 0.95
CA ASN A 216 0.70 -5.01 2.12
C ASN A 216 -0.19 -6.19 1.72
N GLU A 217 -0.07 -7.28 2.46
CA GLU A 217 -1.09 -8.32 2.50
C GLU A 217 -1.85 -8.25 3.82
N ILE A 218 -3.17 -8.24 3.73
CA ILE A 218 -4.07 -8.19 4.88
C ILE A 218 -5.01 -9.39 4.92
N TRP A 219 -5.35 -9.88 6.11
CA TRP A 219 -6.19 -11.07 6.27
C TRP A 219 -7.66 -10.70 6.48
N MET A 220 -8.55 -11.23 5.64
CA MET A 220 -10.01 -11.13 5.83
C MET A 220 -10.78 -12.18 5.03
N LYS A 221 -12.04 -12.39 5.41
CA LYS A 221 -13.06 -13.05 4.59
C LYS A 221 -13.54 -12.11 3.48
N ARG A 222 -14.02 -12.69 2.36
CA ARG A 222 -14.47 -11.98 1.16
C ARG A 222 -15.92 -12.33 0.78
N PRO A 223 -16.91 -12.09 1.67
CA PRO A 223 -18.31 -12.42 1.40
C PRO A 223 -18.86 -11.65 0.18
N ASP A 224 -18.30 -10.47 -0.11
CA ASP A 224 -18.63 -9.64 -1.28
C ASP A 224 -18.37 -10.33 -2.62
N LEU A 225 -17.42 -11.28 -2.67
CA LEU A 225 -17.15 -12.06 -3.86
C LEU A 225 -18.16 -13.20 -4.07
N GLY A 226 -19.00 -13.52 -3.08
CA GLY A 226 -20.02 -14.56 -3.17
C GLY A 226 -19.48 -15.99 -3.05
N THR A 227 -18.24 -16.14 -2.60
CA THR A 227 -17.57 -17.43 -2.38
C THR A 227 -16.53 -17.29 -1.27
N ASN A 228 -16.31 -18.37 -0.50
CA ASN A 228 -15.25 -18.45 0.51
C ASN A 228 -13.89 -18.88 -0.08
N LYS A 229 -13.81 -19.21 -1.38
CA LYS A 229 -12.56 -19.57 -2.09
C LYS A 229 -11.47 -18.51 -1.86
N TYR A 230 -11.88 -17.24 -1.78
CA TYR A 230 -11.02 -16.08 -1.71
C TYR A 230 -10.80 -15.51 -0.30
N ASP A 231 -11.31 -16.18 0.72
CA ASP A 231 -10.98 -15.84 2.11
C ASP A 231 -9.47 -16.04 2.35
N GLY A 232 -8.88 -15.10 3.08
CA GLY A 232 -7.48 -15.15 3.51
C GLY A 232 -6.71 -13.88 3.19
N TRP A 233 -5.46 -14.02 2.75
CA TRP A 233 -4.60 -12.89 2.40
C TRP A 233 -5.07 -12.15 1.15
N GLN A 234 -5.17 -10.83 1.27
CA GLN A 234 -5.54 -9.90 0.21
C GLN A 234 -4.40 -8.89 0.01
N ALA A 235 -3.92 -8.74 -1.21
CA ALA A 235 -2.99 -7.70 -1.60
C ALA A 235 -3.69 -6.34 -1.61
N THR A 236 -3.03 -5.35 -1.01
CA THR A 236 -3.41 -3.94 -1.00
C THR A 236 -2.17 -3.10 -1.18
N ASP A 237 -2.23 -2.11 -2.06
CA ASP A 237 -1.11 -1.18 -2.26
C ASP A 237 -1.59 0.27 -2.15
N ALA A 238 -0.89 1.01 -1.29
CA ALA A 238 -1.11 2.43 -1.05
C ALA A 238 -0.14 3.31 -1.86
N THR A 239 0.78 2.72 -2.63
CA THR A 239 1.70 3.46 -3.48
C THR A 239 0.96 4.06 -4.69
N PRO A 240 1.15 5.35 -5.01
CA PRO A 240 0.54 5.98 -6.18
C PRO A 240 1.23 5.51 -7.46
N GLN A 241 0.93 4.31 -7.94
CA GLN A 241 1.51 3.79 -9.17
C GLN A 241 0.67 4.19 -10.39
N VAL A 242 -0.62 3.83 -10.42
CA VAL A 242 -1.47 4.05 -11.60
C VAL A 242 -2.87 4.55 -11.21
N LEU A 243 -3.49 5.33 -12.09
CA LEU A 243 -4.91 5.72 -12.01
C LEU A 243 -5.79 4.54 -12.41
N ILE A 244 -6.31 3.79 -11.42
CA ILE A 244 -7.37 2.80 -11.64
C ILE A 244 -8.70 3.41 -11.19
N ASN A 245 -9.69 3.52 -12.09
CA ASN A 245 -10.97 4.19 -11.79
C ASN A 245 -10.86 5.61 -11.20
N LYS A 246 -9.80 6.36 -11.58
CA LYS A 246 -9.48 7.71 -11.05
C LYS A 246 -9.03 7.74 -9.59
N ILE A 247 -8.66 6.60 -9.01
CA ILE A 247 -8.14 6.47 -7.65
C ILE A 247 -6.75 5.83 -7.73
N HIS A 248 -5.77 6.35 -7.00
CA HIS A 248 -4.40 5.82 -6.96
C HIS A 248 -4.24 4.82 -5.79
N ASN A 249 -5.16 3.86 -5.68
CA ASN A 249 -5.04 2.76 -4.73
C ASN A 249 -5.40 1.43 -5.38
N VAL A 250 -4.83 0.35 -4.83
CA VAL A 250 -5.04 -1.00 -5.33
C VAL A 250 -5.55 -1.90 -4.21
N GLY A 251 -6.57 -2.71 -4.54
CA GLY A 251 -7.08 -3.76 -3.66
C GLY A 251 -8.29 -3.38 -2.79
N PRO A 252 -8.70 -4.28 -1.88
CA PRO A 252 -8.07 -5.59 -1.58
C PRO A 252 -8.32 -6.67 -2.65
N VAL A 253 -7.24 -7.25 -3.19
CA VAL A 253 -7.28 -8.36 -4.17
C VAL A 253 -6.87 -9.68 -3.50
N PRO A 254 -7.64 -10.78 -3.60
CA PRO A 254 -7.24 -12.07 -3.05
C PRO A 254 -5.95 -12.59 -3.68
N VAL A 255 -4.93 -12.88 -2.85
CA VAL A 255 -3.65 -13.46 -3.33
C VAL A 255 -3.87 -14.80 -4.03
N LYS A 256 -4.86 -15.58 -3.56
CA LYS A 256 -5.29 -16.82 -4.21
C LYS A 256 -5.80 -16.61 -5.64
N ALA A 257 -6.45 -15.48 -5.92
CA ALA A 257 -6.93 -15.17 -7.27
C ALA A 257 -5.76 -14.92 -8.21
N ILE A 258 -4.77 -14.14 -7.76
CA ILE A 258 -3.52 -13.87 -8.48
C ILE A 258 -2.77 -15.16 -8.79
N LEU A 259 -2.59 -16.02 -7.78
CA LEU A 259 -1.91 -17.31 -7.94
C LEU A 259 -2.57 -18.21 -9.00
N ASN A 260 -3.89 -18.15 -9.15
CA ASN A 260 -4.64 -18.98 -10.09
C ASN A 260 -5.02 -18.24 -11.40
N ALA A 261 -4.51 -17.02 -11.60
CA ALA A 261 -4.90 -16.14 -12.70
C ALA A 261 -6.43 -15.95 -12.85
N ASP A 262 -7.17 -15.99 -11.73
CA ASP A 262 -8.63 -15.78 -11.72
C ASP A 262 -8.94 -14.29 -11.52
N LEU A 263 -8.74 -13.51 -12.58
CA LEU A 263 -8.75 -12.04 -12.53
C LEU A 263 -10.15 -11.42 -12.62
N ASN A 264 -11.18 -12.23 -12.90
CA ASN A 264 -12.56 -11.74 -13.07
C ASN A 264 -13.28 -11.56 -11.72
N LEU A 265 -12.74 -10.71 -10.86
CA LEU A 265 -13.20 -10.51 -9.47
C LEU A 265 -14.30 -9.47 -9.31
N LYS A 266 -15.34 -9.53 -10.16
CA LYS A 266 -16.48 -8.59 -10.15
C LYS A 266 -16.00 -7.12 -10.18
N LYS A 267 -16.08 -6.40 -9.05
CA LYS A 267 -15.71 -4.99 -8.93
C LYS A 267 -14.20 -4.74 -8.71
N TYR A 268 -13.41 -5.79 -8.51
CA TYR A 268 -11.95 -5.71 -8.28
C TYR A 268 -11.12 -6.22 -9.46
N TRP A 269 -11.74 -6.42 -10.63
CA TRP A 269 -11.05 -7.01 -11.79
C TRP A 269 -9.86 -6.16 -12.25
N GLU A 270 -9.98 -4.83 -12.21
CA GLU A 270 -8.91 -3.91 -12.58
C GLU A 270 -7.73 -3.98 -11.61
N ASP A 271 -8.03 -3.92 -10.30
CA ASP A 271 -7.03 -4.10 -9.26
C ASP A 271 -6.34 -5.47 -9.40
N ALA A 272 -7.10 -6.52 -9.75
CA ALA A 272 -6.59 -7.86 -9.90
C ALA A 272 -5.65 -8.01 -11.09
N ILE A 273 -5.97 -7.39 -12.22
CA ILE A 273 -5.08 -7.34 -13.38
C ILE A 273 -3.79 -6.59 -13.02
N PHE A 274 -3.91 -5.45 -12.33
CA PHE A 274 -2.74 -4.67 -11.90
C PHE A 274 -1.81 -5.50 -11.00
N VAL A 275 -2.33 -6.07 -9.91
CA VAL A 275 -1.52 -6.90 -9.00
C VAL A 275 -0.96 -8.13 -9.71
N TYR A 276 -1.69 -8.70 -10.67
CA TYR A 276 -1.18 -9.82 -11.46
C TYR A 276 -0.01 -9.39 -12.36
N ALA A 277 -0.12 -8.24 -13.03
CA ALA A 277 0.93 -7.68 -13.86
C ALA A 277 2.20 -7.37 -13.04
N GLU A 278 2.07 -6.81 -11.83
CA GLU A 278 3.22 -6.52 -10.96
C GLU A 278 4.13 -7.74 -10.69
N VAL A 279 3.56 -8.96 -10.72
CA VAL A 279 4.29 -10.21 -10.40
C VAL A 279 4.47 -11.17 -11.57
N ASN A 280 3.75 -10.98 -12.69
CA ASN A 280 3.76 -11.91 -13.83
C ASN A 280 3.91 -11.21 -15.20
N ALA A 281 4.17 -9.91 -15.28
CA ALA A 281 4.33 -9.26 -16.57
C ALA A 281 5.54 -9.81 -17.34
N ASP A 282 5.34 -10.13 -18.63
CA ASP A 282 6.41 -10.55 -19.54
C ASP A 282 7.16 -9.32 -20.07
N VAL A 283 8.45 -9.41 -20.33
CA VAL A 283 9.20 -8.26 -20.88
C VAL A 283 9.23 -8.34 -22.40
N LYS A 284 8.65 -7.35 -23.07
CA LYS A 284 8.83 -7.12 -24.52
C LYS A 284 10.08 -6.27 -24.73
N LEU A 285 11.09 -6.85 -25.37
CA LEU A 285 12.28 -6.12 -25.78
C LEU A 285 12.11 -5.53 -27.17
N TYR A 286 12.47 -4.25 -27.32
CA TYR A 286 12.54 -3.56 -28.60
C TYR A 286 13.97 -3.07 -28.87
N ASP A 287 14.37 -3.06 -30.14
CA ASP A 287 15.58 -2.40 -30.63
C ASP A 287 15.26 -1.37 -31.72
N SER A 288 16.30 -0.79 -32.33
CA SER A 288 16.15 0.20 -33.41
C SER A 288 15.39 -0.31 -34.65
N ASN A 289 15.20 -1.62 -34.80
CA ASN A 289 14.50 -2.26 -35.91
C ASN A 289 13.07 -2.71 -35.54
N GLY A 290 12.65 -2.51 -34.28
CA GLY A 290 11.32 -2.86 -33.79
C GLY A 290 11.37 -3.93 -32.69
N PHE A 291 10.31 -4.75 -32.62
CA PHE A 291 10.22 -5.82 -31.63
C PHE A 291 11.35 -6.84 -31.81
N LEU A 292 12.09 -7.11 -30.72
CA LEU A 292 13.22 -8.04 -30.71
C LEU A 292 12.77 -9.43 -30.26
N ARG A 293 12.25 -9.56 -29.03
CA ARG A 293 11.82 -10.82 -28.42
C ARG A 293 11.04 -10.60 -27.13
N PHE A 294 10.36 -11.65 -26.67
CA PHE A 294 9.86 -11.77 -25.31
C PHE A 294 10.94 -12.31 -24.37
N ILE A 295 10.93 -11.84 -23.13
CA ILE A 295 11.52 -12.54 -22.00
C ILE A 295 10.35 -12.99 -21.14
N ASP A 296 10.12 -14.31 -21.14
CA ASP A 296 9.22 -14.97 -20.21
C ASP A 296 9.84 -14.89 -18.81
N LYS A 297 9.10 -14.35 -17.85
CA LYS A 297 9.53 -14.27 -16.45
C LYS A 297 9.10 -15.49 -15.60
N THR A 298 8.34 -16.44 -16.17
CA THR A 298 7.83 -17.63 -15.46
C THR A 298 8.83 -18.78 -15.33
#